data_AF-X0TL47-F1
#
_entry.id   AF-X0TL47-F1
#
_cell.length_a   1.000
_cell.length_b   1.000
_cell.length_c   1.000
_cell.angle_alpha   90.00
_cell.angle_beta   90.00
_cell.angle_gamma   90.00
#
_symmetry.space_group_name_H-M   'P 1'
#
loop_
_entity.id
_entity.type
_entity.pdbx_description
1 polymer ?
#
loop_
_entity_poly.entity_id
_entity_poly.type
_entity_poly.pdbx_seq_one_letter_code
_entity_poly.pdbx_strand_id
1 'polypeptide(L)' 'GLKHKWGQIVYVTGHEYKILLRLFGNHRDLPRLLLYEGIKYIINNGGSFHIHQDRGMKIYDIDSQKDLLKAQELL' A
#
# COMPACT_ATOMS: atom_id res chain seq x y z
N GLY A 1 5.89 15.27 -6.93
CA GLY A 1 5.40 13.89 -6.72
C GLY A 1 6.53 12.91 -7.04
N LEU A 2 6.56 11.74 -6.40
CA LEU A 2 7.55 10.70 -6.70
C LEU A 2 7.38 10.19 -8.14
N LYS A 3 8.51 9.98 -8.85
CA LYS A 3 8.53 9.50 -10.25
C LYS A 3 7.83 8.14 -10.42
N HIS A 4 7.94 7.30 -9.41
CA HIS A 4 7.23 6.03 -9.30
C HIS A 4 6.47 6.07 -7.97
N LYS A 5 5.13 6.05 -8.02
CA LYS A 5 4.33 5.82 -6.80
C LYS A 5 4.41 4.33 -6.50
N TRP A 6 5.17 3.96 -5.48
CA TRP A 6 5.27 2.58 -5.04
C TRP A 6 4.01 2.25 -4.23
N GLY A 7 3.14 1.40 -4.80
CA GLY A 7 2.05 0.73 -4.08
C GLY A 7 0.98 1.65 -3.49
N GLN A 8 0.09 2.18 -4.34
CA GLN A 8 -1.19 2.75 -3.86
C GLN A 8 -2.11 1.69 -3.25
N ILE A 9 -1.97 0.43 -3.71
CA ILE A 9 -2.67 -0.72 -3.18
C ILE A 9 -1.67 -1.87 -3.10
N VAL A 10 -1.72 -2.62 -2.00
CA VAL A 10 -0.96 -3.86 -1.84
C VAL A 10 -1.94 -5.00 -1.55
N TYR A 11 -1.81 -6.09 -2.29
CA TYR A 11 -2.55 -7.31 -2.02
C TYR A 11 -1.62 -8.30 -1.33
N VAL A 12 -1.96 -8.67 -0.09
CA VAL A 12 -1.14 -9.54 0.75
C VAL A 12 -1.91 -10.82 1.01
N THR A 13 -1.30 -11.98 0.71
CA THR A 13 -1.94 -13.30 0.86
C THR A 13 -0.92 -14.32 1.37
N GLY A 14 -1.35 -15.55 1.62
CA GLY A 14 -0.45 -16.68 1.88
C GLY A 14 0.56 -16.46 3.01
N HIS A 15 1.85 -16.53 2.68
CA HIS A 15 2.95 -16.41 3.63
C HIS A 15 3.06 -14.99 4.19
N GLU A 16 3.03 -13.98 3.32
CA GLU A 16 3.12 -12.57 3.66
C GLU A 16 1.95 -12.13 4.55
N TYR A 17 0.76 -12.69 4.33
CA TYR A 17 -0.40 -12.40 5.17
C TYR A 17 -0.21 -12.93 6.60
N LYS A 18 0.42 -14.11 6.76
CA LYS A 18 0.74 -14.65 8.09
C LYS A 18 1.78 -13.78 8.81
N ILE A 19 2.75 -13.22 8.09
CA ILE A 19 3.72 -12.26 8.65
C ILE A 19 2.99 -11.00 9.11
N LEU A 20 2.11 -10.47 8.27
CA LEU A 20 1.30 -9.29 8.56
C LEU A 20 0.40 -9.50 9.80
N LEU A 21 -0.22 -10.68 9.92
CA LEU A 21 -1.00 -11.06 11.10
C LEU A 21 -0.15 -11.18 12.36
N ARG A 22 1.12 -11.57 12.28
CA ARG A 22 2.00 -11.55 13.47
C ARG A 22 2.34 -10.13 13.89
N LEU A 23 2.49 -9.22 12.93
CA LEU A 23 2.76 -7.81 13.17
C LEU A 23 1.56 -7.10 13.85
N PHE A 24 0.33 -7.41 13.41
CA PHE A 24 -0.88 -6.69 13.83
C PHE A 24 -1.84 -7.49 14.73
N GLY A 25 -1.76 -8.81 14.76
CA GLY A 25 -2.81 -9.67 15.33
C GLY A 25 -2.89 -9.71 16.86
N ASN A 26 -1.87 -9.20 17.58
CA ASN A 26 -1.73 -9.42 19.02
C ASN A 26 -1.66 -8.15 19.89
N HIS A 27 -1.86 -6.95 19.33
CA HIS A 27 -1.69 -5.71 20.10
C HIS A 27 -2.92 -4.81 20.03
N ARG A 28 -3.48 -4.45 21.20
CA ARG A 28 -4.55 -3.45 21.32
C ARG A 28 -4.06 -2.02 21.03
N ASP A 29 -2.74 -1.79 21.14
CA ASP A 29 -2.07 -0.51 20.90
C ASP A 29 -1.03 -0.63 19.78
N LEU A 30 -1.49 -0.91 18.55
CA LEU A 30 -0.57 -0.96 17.42
C LEU A 30 -0.04 0.43 17.09
N PRO A 31 1.29 0.59 16.90
CA PRO A 31 1.82 1.81 16.32
C PRO A 31 1.20 2.02 14.94
N ARG A 32 0.82 3.26 14.61
CA ARG A 32 0.41 3.62 13.25
C ARG A 32 1.61 3.52 12.34
N LEU A 33 1.80 2.34 11.74
CA LEU A 33 2.86 2.10 10.77
C LEU A 33 2.48 2.73 9.44
N LEU A 34 3.46 3.41 8.83
CA LEU A 34 3.37 3.81 7.43
C LEU A 34 3.44 2.54 6.57
N LEU A 35 2.77 2.55 5.41
CA LEU A 35 2.69 1.38 4.54
C LEU A 35 4.06 0.81 4.17
N TYR A 36 5.06 1.68 3.94
CA TYR A 36 6.42 1.24 3.63
C TYR A 36 7.08 0.47 4.79
N GLU A 37 6.71 0.77 6.04
CA GLU A 37 7.24 0.08 7.22
C GLU A 37 6.67 -1.34 7.31
N GLY A 38 5.38 -1.50 7.03
CA GLY A 38 4.75 -2.80 6.89
C GLY A 38 5.36 -3.64 5.77
N ILE A 39 5.58 -3.04 4.59
CA ILE A 39 6.25 -3.69 3.45
C ILE A 39 7.66 -4.13 3.83
N LYS A 40 8.44 -3.24 4.45
CA LYS A 40 9.81 -3.54 4.91
C LYS A 40 9.83 -4.67 5.93
N TYR A 41 8.88 -4.67 6.87
CA TYR A 41 8.74 -5.75 7.85
C TYR A 41 8.47 -7.10 7.15
N ILE A 42 7.57 -7.14 6.18
CA ILE A 42 7.27 -8.36 5.41
C ILE A 42 8.53 -8.88 4.70
N ILE A 43 9.25 -8.02 3.99
CA ILE A 43 10.48 -8.40 3.25
C ILE A 43 11.54 -8.94 4.20
N ASN A 44 11.77 -8.26 5.33
CA ASN A 44 12.76 -8.67 6.33
C ASN A 44 12.42 -10.00 7.01
N ASN A 45 11.17 -10.44 6.94
CA ASN A 45 10.70 -11.71 7.51
C ASN A 45 10.50 -12.81 6.44
N GLY A 46 11.13 -12.65 5.27
CA GLY A 46 11.15 -13.67 4.22
C GLY A 46 10.00 -13.57 3.21
N GLY A 47 9.16 -12.55 3.32
CA GLY A 47 8.13 -12.26 2.32
C GLY A 47 8.70 -11.62 1.06
N SER A 48 7.92 -11.66 -0.02
CA SER A 48 8.28 -11.07 -1.29
C SER A 48 7.12 -10.30 -1.91
N PHE A 49 7.43 -9.37 -2.82
CA PHE A 49 6.44 -8.59 -3.54
C PHE A 49 6.72 -8.63 -5.04
N HIS A 50 5.66 -8.79 -5.81
CA HIS A 50 5.69 -8.62 -7.26
C HIS A 50 5.06 -7.27 -7.60
N ILE A 51 5.76 -6.47 -8.38
CA ILE A 51 5.25 -5.18 -8.84
C ILE A 51 4.50 -5.42 -10.16
N HIS A 52 3.21 -5.06 -10.18
CA HIS A 52 2.42 -5.00 -11.39
C HIS A 52 2.24 -3.52 -11.78
N GLN A 53 2.77 -3.14 -12.94
CA GLN A 53 2.62 -1.80 -13.49
C GLN A 53 2.31 -1.89 -14.98
N ASP A 54 1.10 -1.49 -15.37
CA ASP A 54 0.76 -1.31 -16.78
C ASP A 54 1.23 0.07 -17.25
N ARG A 55 1.80 0.15 -18.47
CA ARG A 55 2.32 1.38 -19.08
C ARG A 55 1.22 2.42 -19.32
N GLY A 56 -0.04 1.99 -19.45
CA GLY A 56 -1.20 2.87 -19.59
C GLY A 56 -1.86 3.28 -18.27
N MET A 57 -1.40 2.72 -17.14
CA MET A 57 -2.07 2.90 -15.85
C MET A 57 -1.94 4.33 -15.34
N LYS A 58 -3.08 4.96 -15.07
CA LYS A 58 -3.17 6.27 -14.39
C LYS A 58 -3.82 6.05 -13.05
N ILE A 59 -3.14 6.47 -11.98
CA ILE A 59 -3.69 6.41 -10.63
C ILE A 59 -3.71 7.81 -10.04
N TYR A 60 -4.89 8.21 -9.58
CA TYR A 60 -5.17 9.51 -8.98
C TYR A 60 -5.43 9.31 -7.50
N ASP A 61 -4.69 10.01 -6.65
CA ASP A 61 -4.96 10.05 -5.22
C ASP A 61 -5.97 11.17 -4.95
N ILE A 62 -6.98 10.87 -4.16
CA ILE A 62 -8.01 11.83 -3.74
C ILE A 62 -7.89 11.97 -2.23
N ASP A 63 -7.01 12.87 -1.79
CA ASP A 63 -6.70 13.05 -0.37
C ASP A 63 -7.36 14.31 0.21
N SER A 64 -7.87 15.19 -0.65
CA SER A 64 -8.45 16.46 -0.27
C SER A 64 -9.69 16.84 -1.08
N GLN A 65 -10.44 17.81 -0.57
CA GLN A 65 -11.63 18.34 -1.26
C GLN A 65 -11.29 18.97 -2.63
N LYS A 66 -10.05 19.43 -2.82
CA LYS A 66 -9.59 19.98 -4.11
C LYS A 66 -9.41 18.89 -5.17
N ASP A 67 -9.15 17.66 -4.75
CA ASP A 67 -8.96 16.52 -5.65
C ASP A 67 -10.29 15.97 -6.17
N LEU A 68 -11.40 16.24 -5.47
CA LEU A 68 -12.75 15.82 -5.89
C LEU A 68 -13.18 16.44 -7.22
N LEU A 69 -12.88 17.73 -7.45
CA LEU A 69 -13.19 18.39 -8.72
C LEU A 69 -12.49 17.68 -9.88
N LYS A 70 -11.24 17.27 -9.66
CA LYS A 70 -10.44 16.54 -10.65
C LYS A 70 -10.92 15.10 -10.84
N ALA A 71 -11.46 14.48 -9.79
CA ALA A 71 -12.07 13.15 -9.89
C ALA A 71 -13.37 13.16 -10.71
N GLN A 72 -14.17 14.23 -10.62
CA GLN A 72 -15.38 14.41 -11.42
C GLN A 72 -15.09 14.52 -12.93
N GLU A 73 -13.94 15.06 -13.32
CA GLU A 73 -13.52 15.14 -14.73
C GLU A 73 -13.07 13.78 -15.32
N LEU A 74 -12.83 12.77 -14.48
CA LEU A 74 -12.29 11.47 -14.87
C LEU A 74 -13.35 10.37 -14.97
N LEU A 75 -14.57 10.62 -14.48
CA LEU A 75 -15.74 9.73 -14.51
C LEU A 75 -16.65 10.07 -15.70
#